data_AF-A0A7C4X041-F1
#
_entry.id   AF-A0A7C4X041-F1
#
_cell.length_a   1.000
_cell.length_b   1.000
_cell.length_c   1.000
_cell.angle_alpha   90.00
_cell.angle_beta   90.00
_cell.angle_gamma   90.00
#
_symmetry.space_group_name_H-M   'P 1'
#
loop_
_entity.id
_entity.type
_entity.pdbx_description
1 polymer ?
#
loop_
_entity_poly.entity_id
_entity_poly.type
_entity_poly.pdbx_seq_one_letter_code
_entity_poly.pdbx_strand_id
1 'polypeptide(L)' 'VQRVNTLLSEYASLIDARLGLPMRHRNISLIALVVEGDTDAIGALTGKLGKISGVKVKSVLTSYKEDEDGDFAKNSKNNN' A
#
# COMPACT_ATOMS: atom_id res chain seq x y z
N VAL A 1 10.62 10.29 11.68
CA VAL A 1 9.79 10.30 10.43
C VAL A 1 10.60 10.32 9.14
N GLN A 2 11.71 11.07 9.01
CA GLN A 2 12.48 11.14 7.75
C GLN A 2 12.86 9.77 7.17
N ARG A 3 13.39 8.86 8.00
CA ARG A 3 13.80 7.52 7.54
C ARG A 3 12.67 6.69 6.92
N VAL A 4 11.44 6.85 7.40
CA VAL A 4 10.25 6.22 6.81
C VAL A 4 9.99 6.82 5.43
N ASN A 5 9.97 8.15 5.33
CA ASN A 5 9.71 8.82 4.06
C ASN A 5 10.77 8.49 3.01
N THR A 6 12.06 8.48 3.36
CA THR A 6 13.13 8.07 2.46
C THR A 6 12.91 6.65 1.93
N LEU A 7 12.60 5.71 2.81
CA LEU A 7 12.34 4.33 2.41
C LEU A 7 11.10 4.21 1.52
N LEU A 8 10.02 4.93 1.81
CA LEU A 8 8.84 4.93 0.94
C LEU A 8 9.15 5.55 -0.44
N SER A 9 10.03 6.55 -0.50
CA SER A 9 10.46 7.13 -1.77
C SER A 9 11.33 6.16 -2.59
N GLU A 10 12.20 5.38 -1.95
CA GLU A 10 13.01 4.34 -2.63
C GLU A 10 12.15 3.24 -3.27
N TYR A 11 10.98 2.97 -2.69
CA TYR A 11 10.03 1.96 -3.17
C TYR A 11 8.82 2.57 -3.88
N ALA A 12 8.88 3.84 -4.29
CA ALA A 12 7.73 4.56 -4.85
C ALA A 12 7.13 3.87 -6.10
N SER A 13 7.94 3.14 -6.87
CA SER A 13 7.49 2.40 -8.04
C SER A 13 6.57 1.22 -7.73
N LEU A 14 6.54 0.75 -6.47
CA LEU A 14 5.65 -0.32 -6.03
C LEU A 14 4.38 0.20 -5.35
N ILE A 15 4.21 1.52 -5.18
CA ILE A 15 3.14 2.10 -4.37
C ILE A 15 2.09 2.75 -5.29
N ASP A 16 0.94 2.09 -5.44
CA ASP A 16 -0.17 2.59 -6.25
C ASP A 16 -1.01 3.62 -5.49
N ALA A 17 -1.12 3.45 -4.17
CA ALA A 17 -1.85 4.38 -3.33
C ALA A 17 -1.20 4.55 -1.96
N ARG A 18 -1.28 5.77 -1.43
CA ARG A 18 -0.81 6.13 -0.10
C ARG A 18 -1.81 7.02 0.61
N LEU A 19 -2.19 6.62 1.82
CA LEU A 19 -2.99 7.44 2.73
C LEU A 19 -2.21 7.71 4.01
N GLY A 20 -2.06 8.99 4.37
CA GLY A 20 -1.48 9.43 5.63
C GLY A 20 -2.55 9.96 6.57
N LEU A 21 -2.70 9.38 7.75
CA LEU A 21 -3.69 9.79 8.74
C LEU A 21 -3.04 10.09 10.11
N PRO A 22 -2.86 11.37 10.47
CA PRO A 22 -2.34 11.75 11.78
C PRO A 22 -3.43 11.60 12.86
N MET A 23 -3.25 10.64 13.76
CA MET A 23 -4.15 10.39 14.90
C MET A 23 -3.63 11.10 16.14
N ARG A 24 -3.82 12.43 16.20
CA ARG A 24 -3.30 13.29 17.27
C ARG A 24 -3.70 12.82 18.68
N HIS A 25 -4.93 12.34 18.85
CA HIS A 25 -5.45 11.83 20.12
C HIS A 25 -4.73 10.59 20.65
N ARG A 26 -4.02 9.85 19.79
CA ARG A 26 -3.20 8.67 20.17
C ARG A 26 -1.71 8.95 20.05
N ASN A 27 -1.31 10.16 19.67
CA ASN A 27 0.08 10.53 19.36
C ASN A 27 0.76 9.58 18.36
N ILE A 28 -0.01 9.07 17.39
CA ILE A 28 0.49 8.19 16.32
C ILE A 28 0.12 8.75 14.95
N SER A 29 0.86 8.32 13.93
CA SER A 29 0.53 8.56 12.53
C SER A 29 0.37 7.22 11.81
N LEU A 30 -0.77 7.02 11.17
CA LEU A 30 -1.02 5.85 10.33
C LEU A 30 -0.62 6.17 8.88
N ILE A 31 0.07 5.23 8.25
CA ILE A 31 0.31 5.25 6.81
C ILE A 31 -0.27 3.95 6.26
N ALA A 32 -1.25 4.03 5.37
CA ALA A 32 -1.76 2.91 4.61
C ALA A 32 -1.20 2.97 3.19
N LEU A 33 -0.75 1.83 2.69
CA LEU A 33 -0.14 1.67 1.38
C LEU A 33 -0.87 0.55 0.63
N VAL A 34 -1.20 0.81 -0.62
CA VAL A 34 -1.52 -0.24 -1.60
C VAL A 34 -0.26 -0.42 -2.43
N VAL A 35 0.20 -1.66 -2.54
CA VAL A 35 1.43 -1.98 -3.24
C VAL A 35 1.23 -3.17 -4.17
N GLU A 36 1.82 -3.06 -5.36
CA GLU A 36 1.89 -4.11 -6.35
C GLU A 36 3.36 -4.48 -6.62
N GLY A 37 3.63 -5.77 -6.73
CA GLY A 37 4.97 -6.29 -6.97
C GLY A 37 5.10 -7.75 -6.57
N ASP A 38 6.30 -8.29 -6.74
CA ASP A 38 6.61 -9.63 -6.29
C ASP A 38 6.70 -9.72 -4.75
N THR A 39 6.56 -10.95 -4.25
CA THR A 39 6.60 -11.25 -2.81
C THR A 39 7.92 -10.81 -2.16
N ASP A 40 9.03 -10.87 -2.90
CA ASP A 40 10.36 -10.56 -2.38
C ASP A 40 10.53 -9.05 -2.17
N ALA A 41 10.08 -8.23 -3.12
CA ALA A 41 10.11 -6.78 -3.05
C ALA A 41 9.19 -6.25 -1.94
N ILE A 42 7.96 -6.78 -1.85
CA ILE A 42 7.01 -6.45 -0.78
C ILE A 42 7.57 -6.90 0.58
N GLY A 43 8.14 -8.09 0.66
CA GLY A 43 8.81 -8.61 1.86
C GLY A 43 9.98 -7.75 2.30
N ALA A 44 10.82 -7.31 1.36
CA ALA A 44 11.95 -6.44 1.64
C ALA A 44 11.52 -5.05 2.15
N LEU A 45 10.50 -4.43 1.53
CA LEU A 45 9.95 -3.14 1.97
C LEU A 45 9.42 -3.24 3.42
N THR A 46 8.58 -4.24 3.67
CA THR A 46 7.91 -4.42 4.97
C THR A 46 8.90 -4.78 6.06
N GLY A 47 9.90 -5.62 5.76
CA GLY A 47 11.02 -5.93 6.65
C GLY A 47 11.88 -4.71 6.96
N LYS A 48 12.22 -3.87 5.97
CA LYS A 48 12.99 -2.63 6.20
C LYS A 48 12.20 -1.63 7.05
N LEU A 49 10.90 -1.45 6.80
CA LEU A 49 10.04 -0.58 7.59
C LEU A 49 9.92 -1.07 9.04
N GLY A 50 9.79 -2.39 9.26
CA GLY A 50 9.69 -2.99 10.59
C GLY A 50 10.97 -2.87 11.44
N LYS A 51 12.14 -2.65 10.81
CA LYS A 51 13.41 -2.40 11.51
C LYS A 51 13.55 -0.95 12.00
N ILE A 52 12.69 -0.03 11.58
CA ILE A 52 12.76 1.37 12.02
C ILE A 52 12.18 1.47 13.44
N SER A 53 12.98 1.95 14.39
CA SER A 53 12.55 2.14 15.77
C SER A 53 11.31 3.04 15.86
N GLY A 54 10.32 2.60 16.64
CA GLY A 54 9.04 3.30 16.82
C GLY A 54 8.03 3.12 15.68
N VAL A 55 8.34 2.32 14.65
CA VAL A 55 7.41 1.99 13.57
C VAL A 55 6.85 0.58 13.79
N LYS A 56 5.54 0.44 13.65
CA LYS A 56 4.87 -0.86 13.63
C LYS A 56 4.24 -1.06 12.26
N VAL A 57 4.64 -2.13 11.59
CA VAL A 57 4.14 -2.50 10.26
C VAL A 57 3.22 -3.70 10.41
N LYS A 58 2.13 -3.68 9.63
CA LYS A 58 1.30 -4.86 9.38
C LYS A 58 1.07 -4.92 7.87
N SER A 59 1.29 -6.10 7.30
CA SER A 59 1.14 -6.33 5.87
C SER A 59 0.20 -7.50 5.66
N VAL A 60 -0.69 -7.34 4.69
CA VAL A 60 -1.58 -8.39 4.23
C VAL A 60 -1.31 -8.53 2.74
N LEU A 61 -0.89 -9.73 2.32
CA LEU A 61 -0.73 -10.04 0.92
C LEU A 61 -2.01 -10.69 0.42
N THR A 62 -2.42 -10.32 -0.78
CA THR A 62 -3.61 -10.86 -1.46
C THR A 62 -3.18 -11.50 -2.76
N SER A 63 -3.65 -12.72 -3.04
CA SER A 63 -3.35 -13.43 -4.28
C SER A 63 -4.31 -13.05 -5.42
N TYR A 64 -4.80 -11.79 -5.42
CA TYR A 64 -5.74 -11.33 -6.43
C TYR A 64 -5.08 -11.44 -7.80
N LYS A 65 -5.70 -12.21 -8.67
CA LYS A 65 -5.41 -12.23 -10.09
C LYS A 65 -6.58 -11.50 -10.72
N GLU A 66 -6.29 -10.53 -11.57
CA GLU A 66 -7.30 -10.00 -12.48
C GLU A 66 -7.65 -11.17 -13.40
N ASP A 67 -8.76 -11.86 -13.12
CA ASP A 67 -9.35 -12.75 -14.11
C ASP A 67 -9.70 -11.84 -15.30
N GLU A 68 -9.24 -12.17 -16.52
CA GLU A 68 -9.38 -11.33 -17.73
C GLU A 68 -10.84 -11.07 -18.18
N ASP A 69 -11.79 -11.30 -17.29
CA ASP A 69 -13.24 -11.17 -17.47
C ASP A 69 -13.65 -9.75 -17.05
N GLY A 70 -13.14 -8.74 -17.76
CA GLY A 70 -13.44 -7.33 -17.49
C GLY A 70 -14.93 -6.99 -17.63
N ASP A 71 -15.65 -6.95 -16.51
CA ASP A 71 -17.07 -6.58 -16.47
C ASP A 71 -17.33 -5.14 -15.96
N PHE A 72 -16.29 -4.31 -15.82
CA PHE A 72 -16.47 -2.88 -15.49
C PHE A 72 -16.99 -2.02 -16.67
N ALA A 73 -17.10 -2.56 -17.88
CA ALA A 73 -17.47 -1.79 -19.08
C ALA A 73 -18.92 -1.95 -19.57
N LYS A 74 -19.78 -2.79 -18.95
CA LYS A 74 -21.10 -3.10 -19.54
C LYS A 74 -22.32 -2.37 -18.96
N ASN A 75 -22.23 -1.64 -17.85
CA ASN A 75 -23.44 -1.06 -17.23
C ASN A 75 -23.75 0.42 -17.55
N SER A 76 -23.28 0.95 -18.69
CA SER A 76 -23.59 2.31 -19.13
C SER A 76 -24.07 2.39 -20.59
N LYS A 77 -24.92 1.45 -21.03
CA LYS A 77 -25.75 1.58 -22.24
C LYS A 77 -27.02 0.73 -22.14
N ASN A 78 -27.94 1.03 -21.22
CA ASN A 78 -29.34 0.70 -21.44
C ASN A 78 -30.25 1.56 -20.56
N ASN A 79 -30.75 2.67 -21.10
CA ASN A 79 -31.95 3.37 -20.66
C ASN A 79 -32.41 4.22 -21.86
N ASN A 80 -33.27 3.63 -22.69
CA ASN A 80 -34.04 4.33 -23.70
C ASN A 80 -35.52 4.04 -23.46
#